data_AF-A0A2R6KXD6-F1
#
_entry.id   AF-A0A2R6KXD6-F1
#
_cell.length_a   1.000
_cell.length_b   1.000
_cell.length_c   1.000
_cell.angle_alpha   90.00
_cell.angle_beta   90.00
_cell.angle_gamma   90.00
#
_symmetry.space_group_name_H-M   'P 1'
#
loop_
_entity.id
_entity.type
_entity.pdbx_description
1 polymer ?
#
loop_
_entity_poly.entity_id
_entity_poly.type
_entity_poly.pdbx_seq_one_letter_code
_entity_poly.pdbx_strand_id
1 'polypeptide(L)'
;MGVAVVGLILLVVLGFVLGVLGSPAVEDVQNRFGPVNDSTTTIETDLAGDKQGVDLGSGTDTLAFTTHMRNERIPAWWYTHVRNGERTELLVNASVSHGLLGGNEFEFPQEETIETDILGGFNSSEPRPINADQPPVSDPILYLNETAASYGENITRERTPLETAFTVYNLKPWPYTVTEIGYTIEMNGVEVGEGSTERPYAIPPGSETTLRAETVIRNERLDEWWVSHLRNDQVTNLTIDFYIVVDPDPGDAIPGTVDPIRIDSDKFDHHTTIETDIFGTKNATDGSADAAARTPTPAETPTADSSGDATPTPTPTETESDIPLDTPTDTPTNTSTDTPTDTPTETPDDGGILGQLLGYWIS
;
A
#
# COMPACT_ATOMS: atom_id res chain seq x y z
N MET A 1 13.98 11.05 2.97
CA MET A 1 14.04 9.58 2.77
C MET A 1 14.30 8.92 4.11
N GLY A 2 13.25 8.55 4.84
CA GLY A 2 13.36 7.67 6.00
C GLY A 2 12.74 6.34 5.61
N VAL A 3 13.53 5.28 5.64
CA VAL A 3 13.02 3.92 5.38
C VAL A 3 12.34 3.43 6.65
N ALA A 4 11.04 3.12 6.59
CA ALA A 4 10.41 2.33 7.66
C ALA A 4 10.63 0.85 7.32
N VAL A 5 11.63 0.25 7.96
CA VAL A 5 11.83 -1.20 7.97
C VAL A 5 10.79 -1.81 8.90
N VAL A 6 9.95 -2.69 8.36
CA VAL A 6 8.99 -3.47 9.13
C VAL A 6 9.61 -4.84 9.35
N GLY A 7 10.33 -4.98 10.45
CA GLY A 7 11.00 -6.23 10.80
C GLY A 7 10.03 -7.28 11.37
N LEU A 8 9.87 -8.39 10.67
CA LEU A 8 9.28 -9.61 11.20
C LEU A 8 10.41 -10.52 11.71
N ILE A 9 10.70 -10.44 13.00
CA ILE A 9 11.72 -11.30 13.63
C ILE A 9 11.09 -12.65 13.99
N LEU A 10 11.54 -13.72 13.34
CA LEU A 10 11.13 -15.11 13.55
C LEU A 10 12.20 -15.86 14.36
N LEU A 11 12.03 -15.87 15.67
CA LEU A 11 12.97 -16.53 16.59
C LEU A 11 12.66 -18.04 16.70
N VAL A 12 13.50 -18.89 16.09
CA VAL A 12 13.26 -20.35 15.97
C VAL A 12 14.28 -21.16 16.77
N VAL A 13 13.94 -21.50 18.01
CA VAL A 13 14.78 -22.36 18.86
C VAL A 13 14.64 -23.82 18.44
N LEU A 14 15.70 -24.43 17.87
CA LEU A 14 15.61 -25.76 17.27
C LEU A 14 16.44 -26.86 17.96
N GLY A 15 15.86 -28.05 18.07
CA GLY A 15 16.53 -29.29 18.46
C GLY A 15 17.08 -30.10 17.27
N PHE A 16 17.95 -29.55 16.42
CA PHE A 16 18.46 -30.27 15.24
C PHE A 16 19.46 -31.38 15.60
N VAL A 17 19.11 -32.65 15.40
CA VAL A 17 20.08 -33.75 15.47
C VAL A 17 20.96 -33.75 14.21
N LEU A 18 22.08 -33.02 14.25
CA LEU A 18 23.07 -32.98 13.17
C LEU A 18 24.18 -34.02 13.36
N GLY A 19 24.44 -34.78 12.31
CA GLY A 19 25.59 -35.69 12.22
C GLY A 19 26.89 -34.92 11.95
N VAL A 20 27.67 -34.70 13.01
CA VAL A 20 29.13 -34.48 13.05
C VAL A 20 29.81 -34.14 11.70
N LEU A 21 30.21 -32.87 11.55
CA LEU A 21 31.09 -32.29 10.50
C LEU A 21 30.44 -31.87 9.15
N GLY A 22 29.36 -31.09 9.22
CA GLY A 22 28.94 -30.16 8.16
C GLY A 22 28.31 -28.92 8.77
N SER A 23 28.54 -27.73 8.21
CA SER A 23 27.73 -26.55 8.54
C SER A 23 26.32 -26.77 7.99
N PRO A 24 25.24 -26.52 8.75
CA PRO A 24 23.89 -26.57 8.18
C PRO A 24 23.79 -25.48 7.10
N ALA A 25 23.69 -25.91 5.85
CA ALA A 25 23.26 -25.06 4.76
C ALA A 25 21.74 -25.14 4.70
N VAL A 26 21.07 -24.08 5.16
CA VAL A 26 19.69 -23.81 4.72
C VAL A 26 19.83 -23.37 3.26
N GLU A 27 19.20 -24.11 2.37
CA GLU A 27 19.28 -23.87 0.92
C GLU A 27 18.13 -22.97 0.44
N ASP A 28 16.99 -23.02 1.13
CA ASP A 28 15.78 -22.29 0.76
C ASP A 28 14.90 -21.97 2.00
N VAL A 29 14.20 -20.83 1.93
CA VAL A 29 13.33 -20.28 2.98
C VAL A 29 12.05 -19.77 2.33
N GLN A 30 10.98 -20.55 2.39
CA GLN A 30 9.69 -20.18 1.79
C GLN A 30 8.74 -19.67 2.86
N ASN A 31 8.21 -18.45 2.69
CA ASN A 31 7.19 -17.87 3.56
C ASN A 31 5.86 -17.76 2.82
N ARG A 32 4.75 -18.09 3.48
CA ARG A 32 3.39 -17.89 2.95
C ARG A 32 2.41 -17.49 4.04
N PHE A 33 1.31 -16.86 3.66
CA PHE A 33 0.17 -16.69 4.56
C PHE A 33 -0.57 -18.02 4.75
N GLY A 34 -0.81 -18.36 6.00
CA GLY A 34 -1.69 -19.46 6.42
C GLY A 34 -3.10 -18.93 6.78
N PRO A 35 -3.85 -19.65 7.63
CA PRO A 35 -5.18 -19.22 8.06
C PRO A 35 -5.20 -17.83 8.71
N VAL A 36 -6.18 -17.01 8.34
CA VAL A 36 -6.36 -15.65 8.88
C VAL A 36 -7.75 -15.46 9.51
N ASN A 37 -7.76 -14.87 10.71
CA ASN A 37 -8.94 -14.42 11.44
C ASN A 37 -8.76 -12.97 11.89
N ASP A 38 -9.85 -12.39 12.40
CA ASP A 38 -10.00 -10.98 12.75
C ASP A 38 -8.87 -10.45 13.65
N SER A 39 -8.37 -11.28 14.58
CA SER A 39 -7.30 -10.90 15.50
C SER A 39 -5.87 -11.22 15.02
N THR A 40 -5.73 -12.22 14.15
CA THR A 40 -4.45 -12.90 13.91
C THR A 40 -4.32 -13.42 12.48
N THR A 41 -3.17 -13.12 11.87
CA THR A 41 -2.69 -13.70 10.62
C THR A 41 -1.65 -14.78 10.93
N THR A 42 -1.83 -15.97 10.38
CA THR A 42 -0.81 -17.03 10.43
C THR A 42 0.19 -16.84 9.29
N ILE A 43 1.48 -16.98 9.59
CA ILE A 43 2.57 -17.05 8.61
C ILE A 43 3.20 -18.44 8.76
N GLU A 44 3.25 -19.19 7.66
CA GLU A 44 3.91 -20.48 7.58
C GLU A 44 5.28 -20.30 6.90
N THR A 45 6.32 -20.83 7.51
CA THR A 45 7.70 -20.78 6.99
C THR A 45 8.23 -22.20 6.85
N ASP A 46 8.61 -22.59 5.64
CA ASP A 46 9.28 -23.86 5.37
C ASP A 46 10.77 -23.60 5.11
N LEU A 47 11.64 -24.17 5.96
CA LEU A 47 13.10 -24.17 5.77
C LEU A 47 13.52 -25.49 5.13
N ALA A 48 14.15 -25.45 3.97
CA ALA A 48 14.76 -26.63 3.35
C ALA A 48 16.28 -26.62 3.52
N GLY A 49 16.87 -27.77 3.83
CA GLY A 49 18.31 -27.92 3.94
C GLY A 49 18.78 -29.35 3.74
N ASP A 50 20.03 -29.48 3.30
CA ASP A 50 20.62 -30.75 2.87
C ASP A 50 21.45 -31.39 4.00
N LYS A 51 21.16 -32.65 4.36
CA LYS A 51 21.97 -33.40 5.34
C LYS A 51 23.12 -34.13 4.65
N GLN A 52 24.36 -33.72 4.96
CA GLN A 52 25.57 -34.45 4.56
C GLN A 52 26.37 -34.92 5.78
N GLY A 53 26.65 -36.22 5.85
CA GLY A 53 27.45 -36.85 6.90
C GLY A 53 27.74 -38.31 6.58
N VAL A 54 28.90 -38.83 6.99
CA VAL A 54 29.43 -40.13 6.50
C VAL A 54 28.65 -41.37 7.00
N ASP A 55 27.73 -41.20 7.94
CA ASP A 55 26.93 -42.29 8.55
C ASP A 55 25.41 -41.99 8.58
N LEU A 56 24.98 -40.91 7.90
CA LEU A 56 23.57 -40.55 7.72
C LEU A 56 23.27 -40.50 6.22
N GLY A 57 22.14 -41.08 5.80
CA GLY A 57 21.72 -41.05 4.40
C GLY A 57 21.51 -39.62 3.93
N SER A 58 22.07 -39.28 2.76
CA SER A 58 21.85 -37.99 2.10
C SER A 58 20.38 -37.78 1.79
N GLY A 59 19.84 -36.62 2.16
CA GLY A 59 18.47 -36.24 1.86
C GLY A 59 18.20 -34.80 2.26
N THR A 60 17.25 -34.20 1.54
CA THR A 60 16.68 -32.89 1.85
C THR A 60 15.67 -33.05 2.97
N ASP A 61 15.83 -32.28 4.04
CA ASP A 61 14.85 -32.18 5.11
C ASP A 61 14.16 -30.81 5.07
N THR A 62 12.83 -30.82 5.17
CA THR A 62 12.01 -29.61 5.30
C THR A 62 11.53 -29.48 6.73
N LEU A 63 11.72 -28.30 7.32
CA LEU A 63 11.23 -27.95 8.65
C LEU A 63 10.15 -26.86 8.51
N ALA A 64 8.93 -27.18 8.93
CA ALA A 64 7.80 -26.27 8.91
C ALA A 64 7.65 -25.51 10.24
N PHE A 65 7.44 -24.20 10.16
CA PHE A 65 7.20 -23.31 11.30
C PHE A 65 5.91 -22.53 11.10
N THR A 66 5.32 -22.11 12.23
CA THR A 66 4.07 -21.35 12.24
C THR A 66 4.21 -20.19 13.21
N THR A 67 4.13 -18.96 12.68
CA THR A 67 4.14 -17.73 13.47
C THR A 67 2.83 -16.98 13.30
N HIS A 68 2.49 -16.18 14.31
CA HIS A 68 1.22 -15.47 14.39
C HIS A 68 1.48 -13.98 14.52
N MET A 69 1.09 -13.21 13.50
CA MET A 69 1.06 -11.75 13.53
C MET A 69 -0.29 -11.29 14.07
N ARG A 70 -0.29 -10.31 14.98
CA ARG A 70 -1.54 -9.70 15.47
C ARG A 70 -2.00 -8.59 14.52
N ASN A 71 -3.27 -8.64 14.12
CA ASN A 71 -3.81 -7.69 13.14
C ASN A 71 -3.96 -6.27 13.71
N GLU A 72 -3.98 -6.11 15.04
CA GLU A 72 -3.95 -4.80 15.75
C GLU A 72 -2.76 -3.89 15.32
N ARG A 73 -1.75 -4.46 14.64
CA ARG A 73 -0.57 -3.75 14.14
C ARG A 73 -0.70 -3.26 12.70
N ILE A 74 -1.70 -3.70 11.95
CA ILE A 74 -1.93 -3.27 10.55
C ILE A 74 -2.16 -1.76 10.43
N PRO A 75 -2.96 -1.09 11.28
CA PRO A 75 -3.12 0.38 11.20
C PRO A 75 -1.78 1.12 11.38
N ALA A 76 -0.89 0.61 12.22
CA ALA A 76 0.44 1.18 12.45
C ALA A 76 1.41 0.93 11.27
N TRP A 77 1.33 -0.24 10.63
CA TRP A 77 2.06 -0.57 9.41
C TRP A 77 1.61 0.30 8.22
N TRP A 78 0.29 0.38 8.00
CA TRP A 78 -0.34 1.19 6.95
C TRP A 78 0.09 2.65 7.03
N TYR A 79 0.03 3.23 8.23
CA TYR A 79 0.53 4.59 8.49
C TYR A 79 1.97 4.79 8.00
N THR A 80 2.88 3.86 8.30
CA THR A 80 4.28 3.97 7.85
C THR A 80 4.45 3.71 6.35
N HIS A 81 3.67 2.80 5.77
CA HIS A 81 3.70 2.47 4.35
C HIS A 81 3.30 3.69 3.51
N VAL A 82 2.11 4.25 3.77
CA VAL A 82 1.60 5.43 3.04
C VAL A 82 2.51 6.64 3.24
N ARG A 83 2.98 6.90 4.46
CA ARG A 83 3.87 8.03 4.75
C ARG A 83 5.21 7.96 4.02
N ASN A 84 5.65 6.77 3.62
CA ASN A 84 6.87 6.55 2.84
C ASN A 84 6.65 6.59 1.31
N GLY A 85 5.46 7.01 0.85
CA GLY A 85 5.09 6.97 -0.56
C GLY A 85 4.77 5.55 -1.02
N GLU A 86 3.95 4.84 -0.23
CA GLU A 86 3.47 3.48 -0.54
C GLU A 86 4.59 2.45 -0.68
N ARG A 87 5.65 2.58 0.12
CA ARG A 87 6.81 1.66 0.13
C ARG A 87 7.12 1.16 1.54
N THR A 88 7.26 -0.16 1.68
CA THR A 88 7.74 -0.84 2.89
C THR A 88 8.85 -1.82 2.55
N GLU A 89 9.90 -1.82 3.36
CA GLU A 89 10.91 -2.88 3.35
C GLU A 89 10.59 -3.85 4.48
N LEU A 90 10.20 -5.07 4.10
CA LEU A 90 9.92 -6.19 4.99
C LEU A 90 11.20 -6.98 5.18
N LEU A 91 11.67 -7.08 6.42
CA LEU A 91 12.81 -7.91 6.77
C LEU A 91 12.31 -9.10 7.60
N VAL A 92 12.38 -10.30 7.01
CA VAL A 92 12.08 -11.57 7.70
C VAL A 92 13.40 -12.18 8.14
N ASN A 93 13.69 -12.16 9.44
CA ASN A 93 14.89 -12.81 9.97
C ASN A 93 14.50 -14.09 10.71
N ALA A 94 14.86 -15.24 10.14
CA ALA A 94 14.73 -16.52 10.82
C ALA A 94 16.04 -16.86 11.54
N SER A 95 16.03 -16.97 12.87
CA SER A 95 17.21 -17.37 13.64
C SER A 95 17.12 -18.82 14.10
N VAL A 96 18.19 -19.60 13.88
CA VAL A 96 18.28 -21.02 14.27
C VAL A 96 19.43 -21.20 15.25
N SER A 97 19.11 -21.54 16.51
CA SER A 97 20.08 -21.90 17.54
C SER A 97 20.01 -23.38 17.88
N HIS A 98 21.16 -24.06 18.01
CA HIS A 98 21.20 -25.46 18.43
C HIS A 98 22.45 -25.85 19.26
N GLY A 99 22.26 -26.73 20.24
CA GLY A 99 23.32 -27.15 21.18
C GLY A 99 24.51 -27.87 20.54
N LEU A 100 24.29 -28.71 19.52
CA LEU A 100 25.38 -29.35 18.76
C LEU A 100 26.14 -28.38 17.83
N LEU A 101 25.59 -27.18 17.57
CA LEU A 101 26.29 -26.10 16.83
C LEU A 101 27.22 -25.28 17.74
N GLY A 102 27.52 -25.75 18.95
CA GLY A 102 28.37 -25.06 19.92
C GLY A 102 27.70 -23.85 20.59
N GLY A 103 26.38 -23.71 20.49
CA GLY A 103 25.63 -22.57 21.01
C GLY A 103 25.61 -21.35 20.09
N ASN A 104 26.07 -21.49 18.83
CA ASN A 104 25.94 -20.44 17.84
C ASN A 104 24.49 -20.33 17.33
N GLU A 105 24.07 -19.09 17.06
CA GLU A 105 22.81 -18.74 16.40
C GLU A 105 23.13 -18.38 14.94
N PHE A 106 22.36 -18.92 14.00
CA PHE A 106 22.48 -18.61 12.58
C PHE A 106 21.25 -17.84 12.13
N GLU A 107 21.47 -16.64 11.60
CA GLU A 107 20.43 -15.75 11.08
C GLU A 107 20.29 -15.91 9.56
N PHE A 108 19.04 -15.99 9.11
CA PHE A 108 18.66 -16.06 7.70
C PHE A 108 17.74 -14.87 7.39
N PRO A 109 18.29 -13.67 7.13
CA PRO A 109 17.52 -12.52 6.68
C PRO A 109 17.03 -12.74 5.25
N GLN A 110 15.76 -12.47 5.02
CA GLN A 110 15.14 -12.23 3.71
C GLN A 110 14.64 -10.78 3.70
N GLU A 111 14.91 -10.06 2.62
CA GLU A 111 14.50 -8.66 2.43
C GLU A 111 13.55 -8.59 1.24
N GLU A 112 12.30 -8.23 1.51
CA GLU A 112 11.25 -8.06 0.50
C GLU A 112 10.83 -6.59 0.44
N THR A 113 10.54 -6.11 -0.76
CA THR A 113 10.03 -4.74 -0.97
C THR A 113 8.55 -4.82 -1.35
N ILE A 114 7.70 -4.18 -0.55
CA ILE A 114 6.27 -4.02 -0.82
C ILE A 114 6.06 -2.60 -1.33
N GLU A 115 5.62 -2.46 -2.57
CA GLU A 115 5.20 -1.21 -3.20
C GLU A 115 3.74 -1.32 -3.65
N THR A 116 2.95 -0.26 -3.45
CA THR A 116 1.57 -0.16 -3.96
C THR A 116 1.35 1.13 -4.77
N ASP A 117 0.21 1.19 -5.46
CA ASP A 117 -0.29 2.40 -6.11
C ASP A 117 -1.82 2.50 -5.89
N ILE A 118 -2.18 2.89 -4.66
CA ILE A 118 -3.55 2.97 -4.15
C ILE A 118 -4.33 4.10 -4.85
N LEU A 119 -3.66 5.20 -5.20
CA LEU A 119 -4.30 6.41 -5.76
C LEU A 119 -4.03 6.65 -7.25
N GLY A 120 -3.06 6.00 -7.89
CA GLY A 120 -2.65 6.32 -9.26
C GLY A 120 -3.76 6.20 -10.30
N GLY A 121 -4.68 5.25 -10.11
CA GLY A 121 -5.86 5.07 -10.96
C GLY A 121 -6.93 6.17 -10.83
N PHE A 122 -6.83 7.07 -9.84
CA PHE A 122 -7.81 8.15 -9.63
C PHE A 122 -7.62 9.31 -10.63
N ASN A 123 -6.36 9.54 -11.05
CA ASN A 123 -5.99 10.63 -11.93
C ASN A 123 -6.46 10.37 -13.36
N SER A 124 -7.39 11.19 -13.87
CA SER A 124 -7.94 11.06 -15.22
C SER A 124 -8.29 12.41 -15.81
N SER A 125 -8.00 12.60 -17.10
CA SER A 125 -8.36 13.80 -17.87
C SER A 125 -9.34 13.50 -19.02
N GLU A 126 -10.06 12.37 -18.95
CA GLU A 126 -11.06 11.98 -19.95
C GLU A 126 -12.43 12.63 -19.64
N PRO A 127 -12.97 13.49 -20.52
CA PRO A 127 -14.22 14.21 -20.25
C PRO A 127 -15.45 13.31 -20.21
N ARG A 128 -16.13 13.28 -19.06
CA ARG A 128 -17.31 12.45 -18.79
C ARG A 128 -18.57 13.31 -18.62
N PRO A 129 -19.67 13.07 -19.36
CA PRO A 129 -20.92 13.80 -19.17
C PRO A 129 -21.60 13.38 -17.85
N ILE A 130 -22.08 14.37 -17.10
CA ILE A 130 -22.87 14.20 -15.88
C ILE A 130 -24.33 14.53 -16.21
N ASN A 131 -25.23 13.59 -15.94
CA ASN A 131 -26.66 13.74 -16.14
C ASN A 131 -27.36 13.94 -14.78
N ALA A 132 -28.45 14.69 -14.76
CA ALA A 132 -29.39 14.78 -13.66
C ALA A 132 -30.57 13.81 -13.84
N ASP A 133 -30.90 13.43 -15.07
CA ASP A 133 -32.07 12.62 -15.45
C ASP A 133 -33.41 13.20 -14.90
N GLN A 134 -33.45 14.53 -14.68
CA GLN A 134 -34.53 15.25 -14.02
C GLN A 134 -35.07 16.44 -14.85
N PRO A 135 -36.29 16.33 -15.42
CA PRO A 135 -36.98 17.46 -16.03
C PRO A 135 -37.26 18.58 -15.01
N PRO A 136 -37.27 19.87 -15.42
CA PRO A 136 -37.18 20.37 -16.80
C PRO A 136 -35.75 20.60 -17.31
N VAL A 137 -34.72 20.26 -16.53
CA VAL A 137 -33.33 20.46 -16.95
C VAL A 137 -32.97 19.43 -18.01
N SER A 138 -32.30 19.86 -19.08
CA SER A 138 -31.79 18.94 -20.11
C SER A 138 -30.45 18.35 -19.69
N ASP A 139 -30.15 17.13 -20.15
CA ASP A 139 -28.86 16.49 -19.94
C ASP A 139 -27.90 16.64 -21.13
N PRO A 140 -26.58 16.57 -20.92
CA PRO A 140 -25.90 16.59 -19.62
C PRO A 140 -25.95 17.98 -18.96
N ILE A 141 -25.84 18.01 -17.63
CA ILE A 141 -25.83 19.24 -16.83
C ILE A 141 -24.42 19.80 -16.63
N LEU A 142 -23.43 18.91 -16.42
CA LEU A 142 -22.02 19.22 -16.31
C LEU A 142 -21.21 18.26 -17.18
N TYR A 143 -19.97 18.62 -17.52
CA TYR A 143 -18.93 17.63 -17.84
C TYR A 143 -17.94 17.57 -16.68
N LEU A 144 -17.52 16.36 -16.29
CA LEU A 144 -16.36 16.13 -15.45
C LEU A 144 -15.14 15.96 -16.36
N ASN A 145 -14.30 16.98 -16.44
CA ASN A 145 -13.15 17.03 -17.35
C ASN A 145 -11.90 16.38 -16.74
N GLU A 146 -11.74 16.49 -15.42
CA GLU A 146 -10.56 15.96 -14.72
C GLU A 146 -10.94 15.44 -13.32
N THR A 147 -10.35 14.31 -12.93
CA THR A 147 -10.27 13.84 -11.54
C THR A 147 -8.82 13.75 -11.13
N ALA A 148 -8.51 14.17 -9.90
CA ALA A 148 -7.18 14.01 -9.30
C ALA A 148 -7.27 13.65 -7.82
N ALA A 149 -6.32 12.86 -7.32
CA ALA A 149 -6.16 12.58 -5.90
C ALA A 149 -4.70 12.57 -5.45
N SER A 150 -4.47 12.94 -4.20
CA SER A 150 -3.21 12.83 -3.50
C SER A 150 -3.44 12.60 -2.00
N TYR A 151 -2.47 12.05 -1.28
CA TYR A 151 -2.52 12.06 0.18
C TYR A 151 -2.44 13.48 0.73
N GLY A 152 -3.27 13.78 1.73
CA GLY A 152 -3.19 15.05 2.46
C GLY A 152 -2.01 15.08 3.43
N GLU A 153 -1.54 16.29 3.76
CA GLU A 153 -0.31 16.48 4.57
C GLU A 153 -0.38 15.86 5.99
N ASN A 154 -1.59 15.74 6.56
CA ASN A 154 -1.80 15.36 7.96
C ASN A 154 -2.13 13.87 8.15
N ILE A 155 -1.28 12.99 7.63
CA ILE A 155 -1.40 11.53 7.85
C ILE A 155 -1.08 11.21 9.32
N THR A 156 -1.95 10.45 9.98
CA THR A 156 -1.85 10.03 11.38
C THR A 156 -2.01 8.52 11.51
N ARG A 157 -1.80 7.96 12.71
CA ARG A 157 -1.98 6.50 12.93
C ARG A 157 -3.45 6.09 12.82
N GLU A 158 -4.35 7.02 13.11
CA GLU A 158 -5.80 6.84 13.18
C GLU A 158 -6.50 7.21 11.86
N ARG A 159 -5.89 8.08 11.03
CA ARG A 159 -6.50 8.65 9.82
C ARG A 159 -5.48 8.83 8.70
N THR A 160 -5.84 8.40 7.50
CA THR A 160 -5.14 8.73 6.25
C THR A 160 -6.04 9.62 5.39
N PRO A 161 -5.82 10.96 5.39
CA PRO A 161 -6.57 11.89 4.54
C PRO A 161 -6.15 11.78 3.08
N LEU A 162 -7.12 11.90 2.19
CA LEU A 162 -6.96 12.01 0.74
C LEU A 162 -7.56 13.36 0.30
N GLU A 163 -6.78 14.15 -0.42
CA GLU A 163 -7.25 15.36 -1.09
C GLU A 163 -7.71 14.97 -2.49
N THR A 164 -9.02 15.03 -2.74
CA THR A 164 -9.59 14.73 -4.07
C THR A 164 -10.10 15.99 -4.74
N ALA A 165 -9.97 16.05 -6.06
CA ALA A 165 -10.34 17.19 -6.88
C ALA A 165 -11.10 16.74 -8.14
N PHE A 166 -12.14 17.50 -8.47
CA PHE A 166 -13.02 17.27 -9.62
C PHE A 166 -13.15 18.58 -10.41
N THR A 167 -12.55 18.65 -11.60
CA THR A 167 -12.70 19.82 -12.49
C THR A 167 -13.94 19.61 -13.36
N VAL A 168 -14.99 20.39 -13.10
CA VAL A 168 -16.28 20.30 -13.80
C VAL A 168 -16.55 21.53 -14.67
N TYR A 169 -17.11 21.33 -15.85
CA TYR A 169 -17.53 22.38 -16.79
C TYR A 169 -19.05 22.50 -16.85
N ASN A 170 -19.56 23.73 -16.66
CA ASN A 170 -21.00 24.02 -16.75
C ASN A 170 -21.42 24.38 -18.18
N LEU A 171 -22.26 23.51 -18.78
CA LEU A 171 -22.83 23.70 -20.11
C LEU A 171 -24.01 24.67 -20.17
N LYS A 172 -24.66 24.93 -19.03
CA LYS A 172 -25.89 25.71 -18.98
C LYS A 172 -25.59 27.21 -18.97
N PRO A 173 -26.51 28.04 -19.48
CA PRO A 173 -26.38 29.50 -19.45
C PRO A 173 -26.74 30.11 -18.08
N TRP A 174 -26.86 29.28 -17.03
CA TRP A 174 -27.11 29.68 -15.64
C TRP A 174 -26.14 28.98 -14.68
N PRO A 175 -25.83 29.57 -13.51
CA PRO A 175 -24.90 28.99 -12.54
C PRO A 175 -25.51 27.83 -11.76
N TYR A 176 -24.62 27.03 -11.18
CA TYR A 176 -24.93 26.03 -10.16
C TYR A 176 -24.15 26.35 -8.87
N THR A 177 -24.70 25.98 -7.71
CA THR A 177 -23.98 25.98 -6.43
C THR A 177 -23.90 24.55 -5.91
N VAL A 178 -22.70 23.96 -5.86
CA VAL A 178 -22.48 22.73 -5.08
C VAL A 178 -22.51 23.12 -3.61
N THR A 179 -23.36 22.47 -2.81
CA THR A 179 -23.52 22.74 -1.38
C THR A 179 -22.88 21.66 -0.50
N GLU A 180 -22.81 20.43 -1.00
CA GLU A 180 -22.22 19.28 -0.31
C GLU A 180 -21.53 18.36 -1.32
N ILE A 181 -20.39 17.80 -0.92
CA ILE A 181 -19.72 16.67 -1.61
C ILE A 181 -19.56 15.56 -0.57
N GLY A 182 -20.35 14.50 -0.68
CA GLY A 182 -20.29 13.33 0.19
C GLY A 182 -19.49 12.19 -0.42
N TYR A 183 -18.94 11.32 0.43
CA TYR A 183 -18.15 10.17 0.02
C TYR A 183 -18.33 8.96 0.93
N THR A 184 -18.11 7.78 0.37
CA THR A 184 -17.90 6.51 1.08
C THR A 184 -16.67 5.83 0.50
N ILE A 185 -15.82 5.24 1.33
CA ILE A 185 -14.62 4.46 0.94
C ILE A 185 -14.80 3.04 1.43
N GLU A 186 -14.80 2.09 0.50
CA GLU A 186 -14.81 0.65 0.79
C GLU A 186 -13.55 -0.02 0.25
N MET A 187 -13.00 -0.97 1.03
CA MET A 187 -11.92 -1.85 0.59
C MET A 187 -12.40 -3.29 0.76
N ASN A 188 -12.63 -4.01 -0.35
CA ASN A 188 -13.28 -5.33 -0.39
C ASN A 188 -14.68 -5.36 0.30
N GLY A 189 -15.42 -4.26 0.26
CA GLY A 189 -16.71 -4.12 0.96
C GLY A 189 -16.61 -3.89 2.48
N VAL A 190 -15.40 -3.66 3.00
CA VAL A 190 -15.20 -3.09 4.34
C VAL A 190 -15.20 -1.58 4.20
N GLU A 191 -16.25 -0.91 4.70
CA GLU A 191 -16.31 0.55 4.77
C GLU A 191 -15.23 1.08 5.73
N VAL A 192 -14.19 1.69 5.17
CA VAL A 192 -13.06 2.28 5.91
C VAL A 192 -13.16 3.79 6.02
N GLY A 193 -14.10 4.44 5.35
CA GLY A 193 -14.30 5.89 5.44
C GLY A 193 -15.67 6.32 4.94
N GLU A 194 -16.22 7.36 5.56
CA GLU A 194 -17.44 8.04 5.13
C GLU A 194 -17.44 9.48 5.66
N GLY A 195 -18.12 10.38 4.96
CA GLY A 195 -18.30 11.76 5.38
C GLY A 195 -18.77 12.67 4.25
N SER A 196 -18.79 13.97 4.51
CA SER A 196 -19.04 14.97 3.47
C SER A 196 -18.32 16.30 3.74
N THR A 197 -18.15 17.08 2.68
CA THR A 197 -17.57 18.42 2.68
C THR A 197 -18.67 19.44 2.32
N GLU A 198 -19.20 20.15 3.32
CA GLU A 198 -20.21 21.22 3.17
C GLU A 198 -19.59 22.56 2.69
N ARG A 199 -18.57 22.51 1.82
CA ARG A 199 -17.94 23.73 1.27
C ARG A 199 -18.70 24.17 0.02
N PRO A 200 -19.32 25.37 0.00
CA PRO A 200 -20.03 25.82 -1.18
C PRO A 200 -19.08 26.18 -2.33
N TYR A 201 -19.39 25.68 -3.53
CA TYR A 201 -18.71 26.03 -4.78
C TYR A 201 -19.72 26.56 -5.80
N ALA A 202 -19.51 27.78 -6.28
CA ALA A 202 -20.25 28.27 -7.45
C ALA A 202 -19.58 27.77 -8.74
N ILE A 203 -20.37 27.23 -9.67
CA ILE A 203 -19.93 26.82 -11.02
C ILE A 203 -20.61 27.76 -12.04
N PRO A 204 -19.95 28.85 -12.47
CA PRO A 204 -20.55 29.85 -13.36
C PRO A 204 -20.88 29.27 -14.76
N PRO A 205 -21.84 29.86 -15.49
CA PRO A 205 -22.25 29.37 -16.81
C PRO A 205 -21.12 29.41 -17.83
N GLY A 206 -20.97 28.34 -18.61
CA GLY A 206 -19.95 28.24 -19.67
C GLY A 206 -18.50 28.25 -19.15
N SER A 207 -18.27 27.81 -17.91
CA SER A 207 -16.94 27.86 -17.27
C SER A 207 -16.60 26.59 -16.51
N GLU A 208 -15.31 26.38 -16.27
CA GLU A 208 -14.78 25.29 -15.45
C GLU A 208 -14.65 25.71 -13.97
N THR A 209 -14.77 24.75 -13.05
CA THR A 209 -14.56 24.95 -11.62
C THR A 209 -14.02 23.66 -11.01
N THR A 210 -12.91 23.75 -10.27
CA THR A 210 -12.34 22.62 -9.52
C THR A 210 -12.95 22.54 -8.13
N LEU A 211 -13.86 21.59 -7.96
CA LEU A 211 -14.39 21.18 -6.66
C LEU A 211 -13.29 20.40 -5.91
N ARG A 212 -13.15 20.59 -4.61
CA ARG A 212 -12.24 19.79 -3.78
C ARG A 212 -13.01 19.19 -2.61
N ALA A 213 -12.73 17.92 -2.31
CA ALA A 213 -13.22 17.24 -1.12
C ALA A 213 -12.04 16.69 -0.31
N GLU A 214 -12.19 16.71 1.00
CA GLU A 214 -11.27 16.02 1.91
C GLU A 214 -11.93 14.70 2.29
N THR A 215 -11.45 13.59 1.71
CA THR A 215 -11.90 12.26 2.10
C THR A 215 -10.90 11.64 3.08
N VAL A 216 -11.36 10.73 3.94
CA VAL A 216 -10.48 10.17 4.98
C VAL A 216 -10.75 8.68 5.19
N ILE A 217 -9.70 7.89 4.98
CA ILE A 217 -9.64 6.51 5.47
C ILE A 217 -9.41 6.57 6.99
N ARG A 218 -10.33 5.96 7.74
CA ARG A 218 -10.26 5.77 9.20
C ARG A 218 -9.54 4.44 9.43
N ASN A 219 -8.34 4.50 10.00
CA ASN A 219 -7.44 3.35 10.05
C ASN A 219 -7.92 2.23 11.01
N GLU A 220 -8.93 2.52 11.83
CA GLU A 220 -9.51 1.64 12.85
C GLU A 220 -10.10 0.32 12.31
N ARG A 221 -10.46 0.24 11.02
CA ARG A 221 -11.00 -0.98 10.38
C ARG A 221 -10.05 -1.62 9.36
N LEU A 222 -8.78 -1.19 9.33
CA LEU A 222 -7.81 -1.76 8.39
C LEU A 222 -7.36 -3.17 8.78
N ASP A 223 -7.56 -3.60 10.02
CA ASP A 223 -7.39 -4.98 10.45
C ASP A 223 -8.49 -5.90 9.87
N GLU A 224 -9.74 -5.46 9.82
CA GLU A 224 -10.85 -6.14 9.15
C GLU A 224 -10.63 -6.20 7.63
N TRP A 225 -10.25 -5.08 7.00
CA TRP A 225 -9.85 -5.05 5.59
C TRP A 225 -8.71 -6.03 5.31
N TRP A 226 -7.65 -6.04 6.12
CA TRP A 226 -6.49 -6.92 5.93
C TRP A 226 -6.86 -8.39 5.89
N VAL A 227 -7.79 -8.82 6.75
CA VAL A 227 -8.32 -10.19 6.74
C VAL A 227 -9.03 -10.51 5.42
N SER A 228 -9.80 -9.55 4.87
CA SER A 228 -10.43 -9.71 3.55
C SER A 228 -9.41 -9.75 2.41
N HIS A 229 -8.38 -8.91 2.47
CA HIS A 229 -7.30 -8.81 1.48
C HIS A 229 -6.54 -10.14 1.39
N LEU A 230 -6.12 -10.71 2.53
CA LEU A 230 -5.45 -12.01 2.56
C LEU A 230 -6.36 -13.18 2.13
N ARG A 231 -7.66 -13.13 2.43
CA ARG A 231 -8.63 -14.15 1.96
C ARG A 231 -8.92 -14.06 0.46
N ASN A 232 -8.74 -12.90 -0.14
CA ASN A 232 -8.84 -12.66 -1.58
C ASN A 232 -7.45 -12.74 -2.24
N ASP A 233 -6.59 -13.67 -1.79
CA ASP A 233 -5.23 -13.89 -2.33
C ASP A 233 -4.39 -12.60 -2.45
N GLN A 234 -4.37 -11.77 -1.41
CA GLN A 234 -3.71 -10.45 -1.40
C GLN A 234 -4.20 -9.52 -2.54
N VAL A 235 -5.51 -9.50 -2.78
CA VAL A 235 -6.19 -8.59 -3.71
C VAL A 235 -7.18 -7.71 -2.96
N THR A 236 -7.27 -6.44 -3.36
CA THR A 236 -8.22 -5.48 -2.82
C THR A 236 -8.87 -4.69 -3.92
N ASN A 237 -10.20 -4.76 -3.99
CA ASN A 237 -10.99 -3.79 -4.72
C ASN A 237 -11.23 -2.58 -3.80
N LEU A 238 -10.60 -1.47 -4.11
CA LEU A 238 -10.86 -0.16 -3.50
C LEU A 238 -11.96 0.52 -4.31
N THR A 239 -13.00 0.97 -3.61
CA THR A 239 -14.07 1.81 -4.13
C THR A 239 -14.09 3.10 -3.33
N ILE A 240 -14.19 4.24 -4.02
CA ILE A 240 -14.54 5.53 -3.42
C ILE A 240 -15.75 6.07 -4.18
N ASP A 241 -16.92 5.93 -3.57
CA ASP A 241 -18.18 6.43 -4.13
C ASP A 241 -18.38 7.90 -3.73
N PHE A 242 -18.86 8.72 -4.65
CA PHE A 242 -19.07 10.16 -4.45
C PHE A 242 -20.45 10.62 -4.89
N TYR A 243 -21.10 11.43 -4.04
CA TYR A 243 -22.28 12.19 -4.44
C TYR A 243 -22.07 13.68 -4.23
N ILE A 244 -22.70 14.50 -5.08
CA ILE A 244 -22.70 15.95 -4.94
C ILE A 244 -24.13 16.48 -4.85
N VAL A 245 -24.38 17.45 -3.98
CA VAL A 245 -25.66 18.16 -3.90
C VAL A 245 -25.52 19.50 -4.58
N VAL A 246 -26.31 19.73 -5.62
CA VAL A 246 -26.22 20.88 -6.51
C VAL A 246 -27.52 21.67 -6.51
N ASP A 247 -27.44 22.94 -6.13
CA ASP A 247 -28.52 23.92 -6.14
C ASP A 247 -28.45 24.77 -7.43
N PRO A 248 -29.38 24.61 -8.39
CA PRO A 248 -29.42 25.38 -9.63
C PRO A 248 -30.12 26.73 -9.48
N ASP A 249 -29.52 27.81 -9.97
CA ASP A 249 -30.19 29.12 -10.08
C ASP A 249 -30.45 29.48 -11.55
N PRO A 250 -31.52 28.94 -12.18
CA PRO A 250 -31.83 29.20 -13.59
C PRO A 250 -32.39 30.61 -13.84
N GLY A 251 -32.72 31.39 -12.80
CA GLY A 251 -33.42 32.66 -12.94
C GLY A 251 -34.67 32.58 -13.83
N ASP A 252 -34.82 33.52 -14.76
CA ASP A 252 -35.94 33.55 -15.72
C ASP A 252 -35.87 32.47 -16.82
N ALA A 253 -34.79 31.67 -16.89
CA ALA A 253 -34.60 30.70 -17.98
C ALA A 253 -35.46 29.41 -17.83
N ILE A 254 -35.85 29.08 -16.61
CA ILE A 254 -36.76 27.96 -16.29
C ILE A 254 -37.90 28.51 -15.40
N PRO A 255 -39.17 28.39 -15.81
CA PRO A 255 -40.28 28.88 -14.98
C PRO A 255 -40.47 28.05 -13.71
N GLY A 256 -40.26 28.67 -12.55
CA GLY A 256 -40.51 28.09 -11.23
C GLY A 256 -39.24 27.99 -10.37
N THR A 257 -39.37 27.42 -9.18
CA THR A 257 -38.21 27.00 -8.37
C THR A 257 -37.80 25.60 -8.81
N VAL A 258 -36.51 25.36 -8.93
CA VAL A 258 -35.94 24.02 -9.10
C VAL A 258 -35.32 23.64 -7.76
N ASP A 259 -35.67 22.46 -7.24
CA ASP A 259 -35.14 21.98 -5.97
C ASP A 259 -33.68 21.51 -6.12
N PRO A 260 -32.85 21.53 -5.05
CA PRO A 260 -31.50 20.99 -5.08
C PRO A 260 -31.46 19.51 -5.49
N ILE A 261 -30.55 19.19 -6.40
CA ILE A 261 -30.39 17.87 -7.01
C ILE A 261 -29.20 17.17 -6.35
N ARG A 262 -29.43 16.03 -5.68
CA ARG A 262 -28.35 15.08 -5.38
C ARG A 262 -28.01 14.31 -6.65
N ILE A 263 -26.78 14.47 -7.11
CA ILE A 263 -26.20 13.72 -8.22
C ILE A 263 -25.35 12.62 -7.61
N ASP A 264 -25.69 11.38 -7.95
CA ASP A 264 -25.08 10.15 -7.48
C ASP A 264 -24.73 9.39 -8.77
N SER A 265 -23.44 9.32 -9.12
CA SER A 265 -23.02 8.98 -10.48
C SER A 265 -21.64 8.34 -10.51
N ASP A 266 -21.62 7.15 -11.12
CA ASP A 266 -20.46 6.33 -11.53
C ASP A 266 -19.33 7.08 -12.28
N LYS A 267 -19.55 8.34 -12.64
CA LYS A 267 -18.53 9.20 -13.23
C LYS A 267 -17.67 9.90 -12.18
N PHE A 268 -18.17 10.14 -10.97
CA PHE A 268 -17.38 10.65 -9.85
C PHE A 268 -16.70 9.52 -9.08
N ASP A 269 -17.29 8.33 -9.07
CA ASP A 269 -16.79 7.17 -8.35
C ASP A 269 -15.43 6.71 -8.89
N HIS A 270 -14.60 6.20 -7.98
CA HIS A 270 -13.30 5.60 -8.30
C HIS A 270 -13.29 4.13 -7.88
N HIS A 271 -12.95 3.25 -8.82
CA HIS A 271 -12.70 1.84 -8.53
C HIS A 271 -11.31 1.46 -9.03
N THR A 272 -10.53 0.78 -8.19
CA THR A 272 -9.23 0.21 -8.56
C THR A 272 -9.01 -1.13 -7.86
N THR A 273 -8.19 -1.98 -8.47
CA THR A 273 -7.77 -3.26 -7.91
C THR A 273 -6.29 -3.16 -7.52
N ILE A 274 -6.01 -3.28 -6.23
CA ILE A 274 -4.68 -3.26 -5.64
C ILE A 274 -4.27 -4.71 -5.36
N GLU A 275 -3.14 -5.13 -5.90
CA GLU A 275 -2.55 -6.44 -5.66
C GLU A 275 -1.19 -6.30 -4.98
N THR A 276 -0.89 -7.15 -4.01
CA THR A 276 0.45 -7.25 -3.38
C THR A 276 0.98 -8.68 -3.46
N ASP A 277 2.30 -8.86 -3.42
CA ASP A 277 2.93 -10.16 -3.24
C ASP A 277 4.02 -10.07 -2.16
N ILE A 278 3.60 -10.16 -0.89
CA ILE A 278 4.42 -9.82 0.28
C ILE A 278 5.58 -10.81 0.51
N PHE A 279 5.53 -12.00 -0.10
CA PHE A 279 6.57 -13.03 0.00
C PHE A 279 7.08 -13.52 -1.36
N GLY A 280 6.76 -12.84 -2.47
CA GLY A 280 7.14 -13.26 -3.83
C GLY A 280 6.56 -14.60 -4.30
N THR A 281 5.57 -15.17 -3.58
CA THR A 281 5.12 -16.55 -3.79
C THR A 281 3.98 -16.70 -4.79
N LYS A 282 3.28 -15.62 -5.17
CA LYS A 282 2.10 -15.73 -6.06
C LYS A 282 2.45 -16.39 -7.40
N ASN A 283 3.60 -16.02 -7.97
CA ASN A 283 4.04 -16.51 -9.27
C ASN A 283 4.66 -17.92 -9.23
N ALA A 284 4.91 -18.49 -8.04
CA ALA A 284 5.53 -19.81 -7.91
C ALA A 284 4.58 -20.97 -8.30
N THR A 285 3.27 -20.76 -8.21
CA THR A 285 2.26 -21.82 -8.39
C THR A 285 2.04 -22.23 -9.86
N ASP A 286 2.32 -21.33 -10.82
CA ASP A 286 2.16 -21.60 -12.26
C ASP A 286 3.37 -22.35 -12.88
N GLY A 287 4.44 -22.57 -12.11
CA GLY A 287 5.70 -23.16 -12.61
C GLY A 287 5.77 -24.70 -12.65
N SER A 288 4.78 -25.43 -12.12
CA SER A 288 4.87 -26.89 -11.95
C SER A 288 4.29 -27.70 -13.11
N ALA A 289 4.73 -27.39 -14.34
CA ALA A 289 4.53 -28.27 -15.49
C ALA A 289 5.70 -28.22 -16.48
N ASP A 290 6.31 -29.39 -16.68
CA ASP A 290 7.19 -29.74 -17.82
C ASP A 290 8.62 -29.16 -17.85
N ALA A 291 9.36 -29.33 -16.75
CA ALA A 291 10.83 -29.27 -16.75
C ALA A 291 11.47 -30.52 -17.40
N ALA A 292 11.08 -30.86 -18.64
CA ALA A 292 11.62 -31.97 -19.39
C ALA A 292 12.06 -31.56 -20.81
N ALA A 293 13.39 -31.48 -20.99
CA ALA A 293 14.09 -31.30 -22.26
C ALA A 293 13.84 -29.99 -23.06
N ARG A 294 14.83 -29.07 -22.96
CA ARG A 294 15.26 -28.24 -24.10
C ARG A 294 16.71 -27.76 -23.92
N THR A 295 17.63 -28.41 -24.63
CA THR A 295 19.00 -27.91 -24.84
C THR A 295 18.93 -26.59 -25.64
N PRO A 296 19.69 -25.54 -25.27
CA PRO A 296 19.68 -24.29 -26.01
C PRO A 296 20.45 -24.43 -27.34
N THR A 297 19.75 -24.29 -28.46
CA THR A 297 20.34 -24.07 -29.78
C THR A 297 20.60 -22.57 -29.97
N PRO A 298 21.80 -22.13 -30.39
CA PRO A 298 22.05 -20.71 -30.67
C PRO A 298 21.23 -20.23 -31.87
N ALA A 299 20.51 -19.12 -31.72
CA ALA A 299 19.80 -18.47 -32.82
C ALA A 299 20.75 -17.57 -33.64
N GLU A 300 20.58 -17.54 -34.96
CA GLU A 300 21.47 -16.85 -35.89
C GLU A 300 21.22 -15.33 -35.95
N THR A 301 22.29 -14.58 -36.20
CA THR A 301 22.28 -13.13 -36.42
C THR A 301 21.49 -12.76 -37.70
N PRO A 302 20.49 -11.85 -37.64
CA PRO A 302 19.85 -11.33 -38.84
C PRO A 302 20.71 -10.25 -39.51
N THR A 303 21.04 -10.44 -40.79
CA THR A 303 21.66 -9.41 -41.64
C THR A 303 20.65 -8.30 -41.93
N ALA A 304 20.99 -7.05 -41.63
CA ALA A 304 20.19 -5.89 -42.02
C ALA A 304 20.52 -5.45 -43.47
N ASP A 305 19.52 -5.45 -44.34
CA ASP A 305 19.58 -4.84 -45.67
C ASP A 305 19.36 -3.33 -45.59
N SER A 306 19.93 -2.58 -46.52
CA SER A 306 20.07 -1.11 -46.44
C SER A 306 19.28 -0.41 -47.53
N SER A 307 18.21 0.29 -47.15
CA SER A 307 17.63 1.41 -47.89
C SER A 307 16.97 2.36 -46.91
N GLY A 308 17.33 3.64 -46.97
CA GLY A 308 16.97 4.61 -45.94
C GLY A 308 16.02 5.71 -46.43
N ASP A 309 15.66 6.58 -45.49
CA ASP A 309 15.43 8.00 -45.74
C ASP A 309 15.88 8.79 -44.50
N ALA A 310 16.29 10.05 -44.66
CA ALA A 310 16.92 10.83 -43.61
C ALA A 310 16.15 12.13 -43.32
N THR A 311 15.69 12.28 -42.08
CA THR A 311 15.15 13.55 -41.55
C THR A 311 15.75 13.81 -40.17
N PRO A 312 16.48 14.92 -39.94
CA PRO A 312 17.07 15.23 -38.65
C PRO A 312 16.10 15.98 -37.72
N THR A 313 16.05 15.58 -36.46
CA THR A 313 15.38 16.29 -35.35
C THR A 313 16.46 16.78 -34.36
N PRO A 314 16.38 18.02 -33.85
CA PRO A 314 17.52 18.67 -33.17
C PRO A 314 17.74 18.26 -31.70
N THR A 315 18.99 18.41 -31.27
CA THR A 315 19.50 18.29 -29.90
C THR A 315 18.89 19.33 -28.94
N PRO A 316 18.47 18.96 -27.72
CA PRO A 316 18.21 19.91 -26.64
C PRO A 316 19.51 20.35 -25.95
N THR A 317 19.62 21.65 -25.70
CA THR A 317 20.73 22.31 -25.01
C THR A 317 20.55 22.24 -23.50
N GLU A 318 21.54 21.77 -22.74
CA GLU A 318 21.58 21.97 -21.29
C GLU A 318 21.91 23.43 -20.94
N THR A 319 21.28 23.97 -19.89
CA THR A 319 21.60 25.30 -19.36
C THR A 319 21.82 25.20 -17.86
N GLU A 320 23.07 25.41 -17.44
CA GLU A 320 23.48 25.54 -16.04
C GLU A 320 22.80 26.75 -15.39
N SER A 321 22.60 26.70 -14.07
CA SER A 321 22.23 27.88 -13.29
C SER A 321 22.77 27.75 -11.85
N ASP A 322 23.95 28.31 -11.65
CA ASP A 322 24.57 28.53 -10.35
C ASP A 322 23.77 29.56 -9.51
N ILE A 323 23.36 29.21 -8.29
CA ILE A 323 23.08 30.17 -7.20
C ILE A 323 23.54 29.52 -5.87
N PRO A 324 24.23 30.24 -4.95
CA PRO A 324 25.11 29.60 -3.97
C PRO A 324 24.51 29.26 -2.60
N LEU A 325 25.27 28.41 -1.90
CA LEU A 325 25.19 28.01 -0.49
C LEU A 325 25.37 29.18 0.49
N ASP A 326 24.51 29.24 1.51
CA ASP A 326 24.83 29.89 2.79
C ASP A 326 24.22 29.11 3.97
N THR A 327 24.99 28.94 5.04
CA THR A 327 24.67 28.14 6.23
C THR A 327 24.80 29.00 7.49
N PRO A 328 23.90 28.83 8.48
CA PRO A 328 24.31 28.99 9.87
C PRO A 328 24.11 27.69 10.69
N THR A 329 25.15 27.35 11.43
CA THR A 329 25.17 26.26 12.42
C THR A 329 24.71 26.80 13.78
N ASP A 330 23.86 26.07 14.49
CA ASP A 330 23.67 26.26 15.93
C ASP A 330 23.54 24.92 16.69
N THR A 331 24.09 24.88 17.90
CA THR A 331 24.26 23.68 18.74
C THR A 331 23.78 23.94 20.17
N PRO A 332 23.03 23.00 20.76
CA PRO A 332 23.11 22.72 22.20
C PRO A 332 23.32 21.22 22.46
N THR A 333 24.44 20.77 23.03
CA THR A 333 24.77 20.78 24.48
C THR A 333 23.94 19.78 25.31
N ASN A 334 24.58 18.67 25.69
CA ASN A 334 24.05 17.66 26.61
C ASN A 334 24.00 18.15 28.07
N THR A 335 23.10 17.61 28.88
CA THR A 335 23.20 17.57 30.36
C THR A 335 22.46 16.34 30.89
N SER A 336 23.07 15.65 31.86
CA SER A 336 22.58 14.38 32.41
C SER A 336 22.07 14.52 33.84
N THR A 337 21.42 13.44 34.33
CA THR A 337 21.28 13.01 35.75
C THR A 337 19.90 13.24 36.38
N ASP A 338 19.16 12.15 36.67
CA ASP A 338 18.95 11.67 38.05
C ASP A 338 18.29 10.27 38.11
N THR A 339 18.49 9.54 39.21
CA THR A 339 17.93 8.19 39.48
C THR A 339 17.45 8.08 40.94
N PRO A 340 16.17 7.72 41.16
CA PRO A 340 15.77 6.64 42.10
C PRO A 340 14.48 5.87 41.67
N THR A 341 14.05 4.71 42.21
CA THR A 341 14.66 3.62 43.02
C THR A 341 13.71 2.39 43.02
N ASP A 342 14.29 1.19 43.09
CA ASP A 342 13.76 -0.17 43.33
C ASP A 342 12.23 -0.47 43.51
N THR A 343 11.71 -1.27 42.57
CA THR A 343 11.09 -2.61 42.71
C THR A 343 10.20 -2.96 43.92
N PRO A 344 9.02 -3.58 43.66
CA PRO A 344 8.82 -4.96 44.13
C PRO A 344 8.50 -5.95 42.99
N THR A 345 8.90 -7.19 43.21
CA THR A 345 8.77 -8.34 42.29
C THR A 345 7.33 -8.87 42.22
N GLU A 346 6.82 -9.10 41.02
CA GLU A 346 5.81 -10.13 40.76
C GLU A 346 6.38 -11.20 39.80
N THR A 347 5.94 -12.43 39.98
CA THR A 347 6.46 -13.63 39.31
C THR A 347 5.94 -13.73 37.87
N PRO A 348 6.76 -14.11 36.87
CA PRO A 348 6.28 -14.30 35.52
C PRO A 348 5.41 -15.57 35.42
N ASP A 349 4.20 -15.41 34.91
CA ASP A 349 3.29 -16.49 34.49
C ASP A 349 3.27 -16.54 32.95
N ASP A 350 3.22 -17.73 32.37
CA ASP A 350 3.69 -18.11 31.01
C ASP A 350 3.23 -17.21 29.82
N GLY A 351 3.87 -16.04 29.68
CA GLY A 351 3.72 -15.13 28.54
C GLY A 351 4.83 -15.29 27.51
N GLY A 352 4.50 -15.80 26.32
CA GLY A 352 5.47 -16.05 25.25
C GLY A 352 6.32 -14.82 24.87
N ILE A 353 7.60 -15.08 24.59
CA ILE A 353 8.72 -14.16 24.31
C ILE A 353 8.51 -13.10 23.20
N LEU A 354 7.36 -13.07 22.53
CA LEU A 354 6.98 -12.08 21.50
C LEU A 354 6.50 -10.74 22.10
N GLY A 355 6.49 -10.58 23.42
CA GLY A 355 6.03 -9.38 24.12
C GLY A 355 7.06 -8.28 24.37
N GLN A 356 8.38 -8.55 24.24
CA GLN A 356 9.43 -7.61 24.70
C GLN A 356 10.35 -7.03 23.62
N LEU A 357 10.18 -7.37 22.33
CA LEU A 357 11.03 -6.90 21.22
C LEU A 357 10.33 -5.94 20.23
N LEU A 358 9.41 -5.11 20.73
CA LEU A 358 8.87 -3.94 20.00
C LEU A 358 9.09 -2.63 20.79
N GLY A 359 10.10 -2.60 21.67
CA GLY A 359 10.41 -1.48 22.56
C GLY A 359 11.68 -0.69 22.22
N TYR A 360 12.37 -1.01 21.13
CA TYR A 360 13.57 -0.31 20.65
C TYR A 360 13.48 -0.14 19.12
N TRP A 361 14.03 0.96 18.60
CA TRP A 361 14.03 1.39 17.18
C TRP A 361 12.83 2.18 16.64
N ILE A 362 12.10 2.91 17.50
CA ILE A 362 11.41 4.15 17.08
C ILE A 362 11.75 5.28 18.06
N SER A 363 12.72 6.11 17.67
CA SER A 363 13.06 7.39 18.29
C SER A 363 13.71 8.29 17.25
#